data_AF-A0A355KXF2-F1
#
_entry.id   AF-A0A355KXF2-F1
#
_cell.length_a   1.000
_cell.length_b   1.000
_cell.length_c   1.000
_cell.angle_alpha   90.00
_cell.angle_beta   90.00
_cell.angle_gamma   90.00
#
_symmetry.space_group_name_H-M   'P 1'
#
loop_
_entity.id
_entity.type
_entity.pdbx_description
1 polymer ?
#
loop_
_entity_poly.entity_id
_entity_poly.type
_entity_poly.pdbx_seq_one_letter_code
_entity_poly.pdbx_strand_id
1 'polypeptide(L)' 'MYLNGVNTVIGFNSQGHYLYIGPPDHDPEKESCHVESNGKKYTVDRCEKVYFKNEVIYVWAIIREIVEVE' A
#
# COMPACT_ATOMS: atom_id res chain seq x y z
N MET A 1 12.88 -20.36 -7.40
CA MET A 1 12.14 -21.40 -6.67
C MET A 1 12.33 -21.11 -5.18
N TYR A 2 11.31 -20.64 -4.47
CA TYR A 2 11.44 -20.33 -3.04
C TYR A 2 11.33 -21.64 -2.26
N LEU A 3 12.43 -22.12 -1.68
CA LEU A 3 12.46 -23.43 -1.04
C LEU A 3 11.81 -23.45 0.37
N ASN A 4 11.55 -22.30 1.00
CA ASN A 4 11.01 -22.20 2.37
C ASN A 4 10.20 -20.90 2.63
N GLY A 5 9.32 -20.49 1.71
CA GLY A 5 8.47 -19.30 1.86
C GLY A 5 6.99 -19.64 2.13
N VAL A 6 6.28 -18.78 2.87
CA VAL A 6 4.81 -18.84 2.94
C VAL A 6 4.25 -18.17 1.68
N ASN A 7 3.41 -18.90 0.93
CA ASN A 7 2.69 -18.30 -0.19
C ASN A 7 1.59 -17.37 0.35
N THR A 8 1.68 -16.09 0.00
CA THR A 8 0.68 -15.08 0.29
C THR A 8 -0.02 -14.65 -0.99
N VAL A 9 -1.16 -13.97 -0.85
CA VAL A 9 -1.78 -13.25 -1.98
C VAL A 9 -0.78 -12.23 -2.52
N ILE A 10 -0.74 -12.04 -3.84
CA ILE A 10 0.14 -11.04 -4.47
C ILE A 10 -0.07 -9.68 -3.81
N GLY A 11 1.03 -9.03 -3.44
CA GLY A 11 1.00 -7.74 -2.76
C GLY A 11 0.78 -7.83 -1.25
N PHE A 12 0.53 -9.00 -0.66
CA PHE A 12 0.43 -9.17 0.79
C PHE A 12 1.68 -9.86 1.35
N ASN A 13 2.12 -9.46 2.55
CA ASN A 13 3.17 -10.17 3.28
C ASN A 13 2.62 -10.82 4.56
N SER A 14 3.35 -11.80 5.10
CA SER A 14 2.93 -12.53 6.32
C SER A 14 2.90 -11.68 7.59
N GLN A 15 3.31 -10.42 7.53
CA GLN A 15 3.30 -9.46 8.63
C GLN A 15 2.08 -8.53 8.59
N GLY A 16 1.14 -8.75 7.66
CA GLY A 16 -0.10 -7.95 7.59
C GLY A 16 -0.02 -6.72 6.70
N HIS A 17 1.03 -6.56 5.89
CA HIS A 17 1.17 -5.41 4.99
C HIS A 17 0.68 -5.73 3.59
N TYR A 18 0.06 -4.74 2.95
CA TYR A 18 -0.29 -4.74 1.54
C TYR A 18 0.56 -3.74 0.75
N LEU A 19 0.85 -4.07 -0.50
CA LEU A 19 1.37 -3.15 -1.50
C LEU A 19 0.19 -2.43 -2.16
N TYR A 20 0.14 -1.13 -1.97
CA TYR A 20 -0.72 -0.23 -2.71
C TYR A 20 -0.03 0.23 -3.99
N ILE A 21 -0.76 0.23 -5.10
CA ILE A 21 -0.37 0.84 -6.37
C ILE A 21 -1.53 1.71 -6.83
N GLY A 22 -1.28 2.98 -7.09
CA GLY A 22 -2.32 3.91 -7.48
C GLY A 22 -1.85 4.99 -8.45
N PRO A 23 -2.79 5.83 -8.91
CA PRO A 23 -2.52 6.83 -9.93
C PRO A 23 -1.64 7.96 -9.38
N PRO A 24 -0.93 8.70 -10.25
CA PRO A 24 0.08 9.70 -9.85
C PRO A 24 -0.49 10.92 -9.11
N ASP A 25 -1.79 11.17 -9.26
CA ASP A 25 -2.56 12.25 -8.65
C ASP A 25 -3.08 11.90 -7.25
N HIS A 26 -3.10 10.63 -6.86
CA HIS A 26 -3.52 10.20 -5.53
C HIS A 26 -2.30 10.11 -4.59
N ASP A 27 -2.30 10.90 -3.50
CA ASP A 27 -1.25 10.92 -2.48
C ASP A 27 -1.76 10.37 -1.13
N PRO A 28 -1.59 9.05 -0.87
CA PRO A 28 -2.10 8.39 0.33
C PRO A 28 -1.64 8.99 1.66
N GLU A 29 -0.49 9.67 1.70
CA GLU A 29 0.02 10.31 2.91
C GLU A 29 -0.70 11.62 3.24
N LYS A 30 -1.29 12.30 2.25
CA LYS A 30 -1.82 13.66 2.41
C LYS A 30 -3.33 13.76 2.52
N GLU A 31 -4.07 12.87 1.86
CA GLU A 31 -5.51 13.07 1.69
C GLU A 31 -6.33 12.68 2.93
N SER A 32 -5.88 11.75 3.76
CA SER A 32 -6.58 11.37 4.99
C SER A 32 -5.71 10.66 6.04
N CYS A 33 -4.42 10.47 5.78
CA CYS A 33 -3.52 9.55 6.51
C CYS A 33 -3.95 8.06 6.47
N HIS A 34 -5.01 7.71 5.74
CA HIS A 34 -5.45 6.33 5.54
C HIS A 34 -5.99 6.11 4.13
N VAL A 35 -5.79 4.90 3.60
CA VAL A 35 -6.37 4.43 2.33
C VAL A 35 -7.66 3.69 2.65
N GLU A 36 -8.73 3.93 1.88
CA GLU A 36 -9.98 3.18 2.00
C GLU A 36 -10.21 2.29 0.78
N SER A 37 -10.51 1.02 1.00
CA SER A 37 -10.83 0.08 -0.07
C SER A 37 -11.76 -1.02 0.42
N ASN A 38 -12.84 -1.29 -0.32
CA ASN A 38 -13.84 -2.32 0.01
C ASN A 38 -14.37 -2.23 1.46
N GLY A 39 -14.61 -1.00 1.94
CA GLY A 39 -15.10 -0.74 3.29
C GLY A 39 -14.08 -0.95 4.41
N LYS A 40 -12.81 -1.21 4.08
CA LYS A 40 -11.70 -1.29 5.03
C LYS A 40 -10.83 -0.05 4.96
N LYS A 41 -10.24 0.33 6.09
CA LYS A 41 -9.28 1.42 6.20
C LYS A 41 -7.88 0.85 6.44
N TYR A 42 -6.88 1.52 5.89
CA TYR A 42 -5.49 1.12 6.01
C TYR A 42 -4.61 2.30 6.37
N THR A 43 -3.71 2.16 7.35
CA THR A 43 -2.65 3.15 7.56
C THR A 43 -1.60 3.06 6.46
N VAL A 44 -0.93 4.18 6.18
CA VAL A 44 0.20 4.25 5.26
C VAL A 44 1.48 4.29 6.06
N ASP A 45 2.35 3.28 5.89
CA ASP A 45 3.65 3.24 6.58
C ASP A 45 4.77 3.89 5.76
N ARG A 46 4.64 3.82 4.43
CA ARG A 46 5.58 4.42 3.47
C ARG A 46 4.86 4.68 2.17
N CYS A 47 5.07 5.85 1.59
CA CYS A 47 4.56 6.22 0.26
C CYS A 47 5.69 6.80 -0.60
N GLU A 48 5.73 6.41 -1.87
CA GLU A 48 6.68 6.97 -2.83
C GLU A 48 6.07 7.14 -4.21
N LYS A 49 6.45 8.26 -4.84
CA LYS A 49 6.15 8.57 -6.23
C LYS A 49 7.17 7.93 -7.13
N VAL A 50 6.72 7.24 -8.17
CA VAL A 50 7.59 6.71 -9.21
C VAL A 50 7.61 7.68 -10.37
N TYR A 51 8.82 8.05 -10.77
CA TYR A 51 9.05 9.03 -11.82
C TYR A 51 9.57 8.36 -13.08
N PHE A 52 9.06 8.81 -14.22
CA PHE A 52 9.72 8.64 -15.51
C PHE A 52 10.12 10.02 -16.02
N LYS A 53 11.44 10.27 -16.09
CA LYS A 53 12.00 11.62 -16.27
C LYS A 53 11.49 12.56 -15.16
N ASN A 54 10.71 13.59 -15.52
CA ASN A 54 10.17 14.58 -14.60
C ASN A 54 8.67 14.39 -14.34
N GLU A 55 8.07 13.30 -14.83
CA GLU A 55 6.65 13.01 -14.68
C GLU A 55 6.45 11.87 -13.69
N VAL A 56 5.48 12.01 -12.78
CA VAL A 56 5.05 10.93 -11.89
C VAL A 56 4.14 10.00 -12.69
N ILE A 57 4.46 8.71 -12.72
CA ILE A 57 3.68 7.71 -13.46
C ILE A 57 2.71 6.94 -12.56
N TYR A 58 3.10 6.67 -11.32
CA TYR A 58 2.24 6.05 -10.31
C TYR A 58 2.82 6.30 -8.91
N VAL A 59 2.00 6.01 -7.90
CA VAL A 59 2.40 6.00 -6.50
C VAL A 59 2.36 4.56 -6.00
N TRP A 60 3.39 4.17 -5.25
CA TRP A 60 3.35 2.92 -4.48
C TRP A 60 3.41 3.23 -2.99
N ALA A 61 2.75 2.40 -2.20
CA ALA A 61 2.79 2.52 -0.75
C ALA A 61 2.75 1.17 -0.06
N ILE A 62 3.27 1.11 1.16
CA ILE A 62 3.06 -0.01 2.07
C ILE A 62 1.95 0.40 3.04
N ILE A 63 0.88 -0.38 3.06
CA ILE A 63 -0.30 -0.11 3.87
C ILE A 63 -0.61 -1.28 4.82
N ARG A 64 -1.25 -1.00 5.95
CA ARG A 64 -1.70 -2.02 6.92
C ARG A 64 -3.15 -1.78 7.31
N GLU A 65 -3.94 -2.84 7.41
CA GLU A 65 -5.35 -2.74 7.80
C GLU A 65 -5.47 -2.18 9.23
N ILE A 66 -6.35 -1.20 9.41
CA ILE A 66 -6.70 -0.67 10.73
C ILE A 66 -7.71 -1.63 11.34
N VAL A 67 -7.31 -2.30 12.43
CA VAL A 67 -8.20 -3.12 13.24
C VAL A 67 -8.61 -2.29 14.44
N GLU A 68 -9.87 -1.84 14.48
CA GLU A 68 -10.43 -1.24 15.68
C GLU A 68 -10.54 -2.33 16.76
N VAL A 69 -9.94 -2.09 17.93
CA VAL A 69 -10.08 -2.98 19.08
C VAL A 69 -11.29 -2.48 19.88
N GLU A 70 -12.31 -3.34 20.00
CA GLU A 70 -13.48 -3.11 20.87
C GLU A 70 -13.09 -3.05 22.36
#